data_AF-F5NQI4-F1
#
_entry.id   AF-F5NQI4-F1
#
_cell.length_a   1.000
_cell.length_b   1.000
_cell.length_c   1.000
_cell.angle_alpha   90.00
_cell.angle_beta   90.00
_cell.angle_gamma   90.00
#
_symmetry.space_group_name_H-M   'P 1'
#
loop_
_entity.id
_entity.type
_entity.pdbx_description
1 polymer ?
#
loop_
_entity_poly.entity_id
_entity_poly.type
_entity_poly.pdbx_seq_one_letter_code
_entity_poly.pdbx_strand_id
1 'polypeptide(L)'
;MRDNFLDKGFSCMDSLFATTNKLGEVANLRVTFSIRRPSGKEINQTVGFAPFGLNRLNISFTDYLFGSFTSNSSLILYKPEFERKSCATVRTTIVAATATINGKDVELLKAGAIEQKW
;
A
#
# COMPACT_ATOMS: atom_id res chain seq x y z
N MET A 1 -12.62 11.40 23.39
CA MET A 1 -12.89 11.53 21.93
C MET A 1 -13.33 10.14 21.49
N ARG A 2 -14.59 9.94 21.07
CA ARG A 2 -15.06 8.63 20.61
C ARG A 2 -14.57 8.42 19.19
N ASP A 3 -13.79 7.37 18.96
CA ASP A 3 -13.33 6.98 17.63
C ASP A 3 -14.53 6.51 16.80
N ASN A 4 -15.01 7.38 15.90
CA ASN A 4 -16.12 7.14 14.98
C ASN A 4 -15.81 6.09 13.88
N PHE A 5 -14.78 5.25 14.06
CA PHE A 5 -14.39 4.23 13.10
C PHE A 5 -15.02 2.85 13.37
N LEU A 6 -15.66 2.65 14.53
CA LEU A 6 -16.13 1.32 14.95
C LEU A 6 -17.54 0.91 14.45
N ASP A 7 -18.32 1.81 13.85
CA ASP A 7 -19.67 1.48 13.36
C ASP A 7 -19.70 0.90 11.93
N LYS A 8 -18.57 0.88 11.22
CA LYS A 8 -18.43 0.15 9.96
C LYS A 8 -17.56 -1.07 10.20
N GLY A 9 -18.19 -2.21 10.46
CA GLY A 9 -17.46 -3.48 10.53
C GLY A 9 -16.59 -3.64 9.28
N PHE A 10 -15.26 -3.68 9.45
CA PHE A 10 -14.38 -4.00 8.34
C PHE A 10 -14.60 -5.46 7.95
N SER A 11 -14.56 -5.75 6.66
CA SER A 11 -14.69 -7.12 6.18
C SER A 11 -13.37 -7.85 6.25
N CYS A 12 -12.30 -7.21 5.77
CA CYS A 12 -10.95 -7.72 5.90
C CYS A 12 -9.92 -6.61 5.68
N MET A 13 -8.69 -6.89 6.11
CA MET A 13 -7.54 -6.00 5.97
C MET A 13 -6.43 -6.80 5.30
N ASP A 14 -5.91 -6.30 4.18
CA ASP A 14 -4.79 -6.91 3.47
C ASP A 14 -3.49 -6.15 3.75
N SER A 15 -2.41 -6.89 4.00
CA SER A 15 -1.09 -6.31 4.28
C SER A 15 -0.31 -6.16 2.99
N LEU A 16 -0.13 -4.92 2.56
CA LEU A 16 0.61 -4.58 1.35
C LEU A 16 2.07 -4.30 1.72
N PHE A 17 2.99 -4.79 0.90
CA PHE A 17 4.43 -4.55 1.04
C PHE A 17 4.98 -3.90 -0.23
N ALA A 18 5.69 -2.80 -0.05
CA ALA A 18 6.47 -2.13 -1.08
C ALA A 18 7.95 -2.33 -0.78
N THR A 19 8.70 -2.81 -1.78
CA THR A 19 10.15 -3.05 -1.66
C THR A 19 10.86 -2.41 -2.85
N THR A 20 12.05 -1.86 -2.60
CA THR A 20 12.95 -1.35 -3.64
C THR A 20 14.29 -2.06 -3.58
N ASN A 21 14.92 -2.29 -4.74
CA ASN A 21 16.30 -2.76 -4.83
C ASN A 21 17.29 -1.63 -5.11
N LYS A 22 16.81 -0.38 -5.18
CA LYS A 22 17.62 0.81 -5.44
C LYS A 22 17.86 1.58 -4.16
N LEU A 23 19.07 2.11 -4.06
CA LEU A 23 19.45 3.08 -3.03
C LEU A 23 18.84 4.44 -3.38
N GLY A 24 18.13 5.03 -2.42
CA GLY A 24 17.50 6.32 -2.60
C GLY A 24 16.24 6.41 -1.75
N GLU A 25 16.02 7.58 -1.17
CA GLU A 25 14.81 7.83 -0.40
C GLU A 25 13.58 7.70 -1.31
N VAL A 26 12.67 6.82 -0.93
CA VAL A 26 11.32 6.72 -1.45
C VAL A 26 10.39 7.23 -0.35
N ALA A 27 9.88 8.43 -0.53
CA ALA A 27 8.93 9.07 0.37
C ALA A 27 7.58 9.27 -0.31
N ASN A 28 6.54 9.55 0.48
CA ASN A 28 5.19 9.86 -0.02
C ASN A 28 4.65 8.85 -1.05
N LEU A 29 5.02 7.57 -0.95
CA LEU A 29 4.50 6.54 -1.84
C LEU A 29 2.99 6.40 -1.62
N ARG A 30 2.21 6.72 -2.66
CA ARG A 30 0.76 6.55 -2.73
C ARG A 30 0.45 5.61 -3.89
N VAL A 31 -0.22 4.50 -3.60
CA VAL A 31 -0.61 3.51 -4.59
C VAL A 31 -2.13 3.41 -4.60
N THR A 32 -2.72 3.59 -5.78
CA THR A 32 -4.16 3.46 -5.99
C THR A 32 -4.44 2.12 -6.63
N PHE A 33 -5.28 1.33 -5.97
CA PHE A 33 -5.73 0.03 -6.42
C PHE A 33 -7.15 0.14 -6.95
N SER A 34 -7.40 -0.40 -8.15
CA SER A 34 -8.75 -0.82 -8.56
C SER A 34 -9.04 -2.16 -7.90
N ILE A 35 -10.19 -2.24 -7.26
CA ILE A 35 -10.61 -3.39 -6.45
C ILE A 35 -11.96 -3.83 -6.97
N ARG A 36 -12.04 -5.08 -7.44
CA ARG A 36 -13.29 -5.63 -7.94
C ARG A 36 -14.16 -6.11 -6.78
N ARG A 37 -15.30 -5.47 -6.59
CA ARG A 37 -16.29 -5.90 -5.58
C ARG A 37 -16.94 -7.22 -5.99
N PRO A 38 -17.49 -8.00 -5.04
CA PRO A 38 -18.31 -9.17 -5.33
C PRO A 38 -19.52 -8.88 -6.24
N SER A 39 -20.06 -7.66 -6.19
CA SER A 39 -21.13 -7.18 -7.08
C SER A 39 -20.68 -6.96 -8.53
N GLY A 40 -19.39 -7.09 -8.83
CA GLY A 40 -18.80 -6.89 -10.15
C GLY A 40 -18.39 -5.45 -10.45
N LYS A 41 -18.81 -4.46 -9.65
CA LYS A 41 -18.37 -3.06 -9.81
C LYS A 41 -16.98 -2.83 -9.22
N GLU A 42 -16.14 -2.10 -9.93
CA GLU A 42 -14.83 -1.67 -9.42
C GLU A 42 -14.96 -0.47 -8.48
N ILE A 43 -14.00 -0.33 -7.57
CA ILE A 43 -13.75 0.87 -6.76
C ILE A 43 -12.25 1.16 -6.77
N ASN A 44 -11.88 2.43 -6.62
CA ASN A 44 -10.49 2.83 -6.48
C ASN A 44 -10.21 3.24 -5.03
N GLN A 45 -9.12 2.73 -4.46
CA GLN A 45 -8.67 3.09 -3.12
C GLN A 45 -7.17 3.35 -3.12
N THR A 46 -6.78 4.47 -2.52
CA THR A 46 -5.37 4.87 -2.40
C THR A 46 -4.83 4.54 -1.02
N VAL A 47 -3.65 3.90 -0.99
CA VAL A 47 -2.94 3.52 0.22
C VAL A 47 -1.60 4.25 0.27
N GLY A 48 -1.21 4.73 1.45
CA GLY A 48 0.07 5.39 1.68
C GLY A 48 1.07 4.50 2.41
N PHE A 49 2.33 4.60 2.05
CA PHE A 49 3.44 3.87 2.68
C PHE A 49 4.35 4.85 3.42
N ALA A 50 4.99 4.37 4.49
CA ALA A 50 6.02 5.12 5.19
C ALA A 50 7.29 5.25 4.31
N PRO A 51 8.16 6.24 4.55
CA PRO A 51 9.39 6.39 3.80
C PRO A 51 10.35 5.19 3.95
N PHE A 52 11.00 4.78 2.86
CA PHE A 52 11.95 3.66 2.79
C PHE A 52 13.02 3.89 1.70
N GLY A 53 13.91 2.93 1.45
CA GLY A 53 14.95 2.99 0.40
C GLY A 53 16.27 3.65 0.80
N LEU A 54 16.37 4.16 2.04
CA LEU A 54 17.59 4.73 2.59
C LEU A 54 18.60 3.63 2.96
N ASN A 55 19.87 3.84 2.61
CA ASN A 55 20.94 2.98 3.11
C ASN A 55 21.23 3.30 4.57
N ARG A 56 20.81 2.41 5.48
CA ARG A 56 21.01 2.60 6.92
C ARG A 56 22.29 1.92 7.43
N LEU A 57 23.26 1.63 6.57
CA LEU A 57 24.56 1.02 6.92
C LEU A 57 24.45 -0.25 7.79
N ASN A 58 23.38 -1.03 7.59
CA ASN A 58 23.06 -2.23 8.37
C ASN A 58 22.81 -1.99 9.87
N ILE A 59 22.52 -0.75 10.28
CA ILE A 59 22.13 -0.44 11.65
C ILE A 59 20.63 -0.76 11.76
N SER A 60 20.31 -1.89 12.40
CA SER A 60 18.95 -2.22 12.78
C SER A 60 18.49 -1.20 13.83
N PHE A 61 17.67 -0.23 13.44
CA PHE A 61 16.90 0.53 14.43
C PHE A 61 15.96 -0.46 15.10
N THR A 62 16.11 -0.64 16.42
CA THR A 62 15.40 -1.63 17.25
C THR A 62 13.87 -1.53 17.16
N ASP A 63 13.34 -0.45 16.59
CA ASP A 63 11.91 -0.14 16.57
C ASP A 63 11.27 -0.29 15.17
N TYR A 64 12.02 -0.70 14.15
CA TYR A 64 11.48 -0.94 12.79
C TYR A 64 11.33 -2.43 12.51
N LEU A 65 10.07 -2.88 12.32
CA LEU A 65 9.73 -4.26 11.95
C LEU A 65 10.23 -4.68 10.56
N PHE A 66 10.56 -3.72 9.68
CA PHE A 66 10.99 -3.95 8.30
C PHE A 66 12.38 -3.38 8.03
N GLY A 67 13.13 -4.04 7.15
CA GLY A 67 14.42 -3.56 6.68
C GLY A 67 14.31 -2.24 5.91
N SER A 68 15.41 -1.52 5.78
CA SER A 68 15.46 -0.15 5.24
C SER A 68 14.89 0.02 3.82
N PHE A 69 14.76 -1.07 3.06
CA PHE A 69 14.30 -1.09 1.68
C PHE A 69 12.84 -1.53 1.51
N THR A 70 12.11 -1.72 2.61
CA THR A 70 10.72 -2.17 2.60
C THR A 70 9.85 -1.28 3.49
N SER A 71 8.65 -0.98 3.01
CA SER A 71 7.56 -0.41 3.81
C SER A 71 6.33 -1.27 3.65
N ASN A 72 5.51 -1.35 4.69
CA ASN A 72 4.18 -1.94 4.61
C ASN A 72 3.09 -0.87 4.71
N SER A 73 1.87 -1.26 4.36
CA SER A 73 0.65 -0.53 4.64
C SER A 73 -0.55 -1.48 4.63
N SER A 74 -1.72 -1.00 5.02
CA SER A 74 -2.92 -1.82 5.13
C SER A 74 -4.01 -1.32 4.19
N LEU A 75 -4.50 -2.23 3.34
CA LEU A 75 -5.70 -2.01 2.56
C LEU A 75 -6.90 -2.51 3.35
N ILE A 76 -7.74 -1.59 3.80
CA ILE A 76 -8.94 -1.90 4.59
C ILE A 76 -10.16 -1.93 3.68
N LEU A 77 -10.84 -3.07 3.64
CA LEU A 77 -12.08 -3.28 2.89
C LEU A 77 -13.26 -3.33 3.86
N TYR A 78 -14.22 -2.40 3.72
CA TYR A 78 -15.35 -2.26 4.64
C TYR A 78 -16.58 -3.07 4.20
N LYS A 79 -17.40 -3.53 5.16
CA LYS A 79 -18.76 -4.02 4.87
C LYS A 79 -19.69 -2.83 4.54
N PRO A 80 -20.77 -3.04 3.78
CA PRO A 80 -21.20 -4.29 3.14
C PRO A 80 -20.52 -4.59 1.79
N GLU A 81 -19.65 -3.70 1.32
CA GLU A 81 -19.10 -3.79 -0.04
C GLU A 81 -18.30 -5.07 -0.31
N PHE A 82 -17.77 -5.69 0.75
CA PHE A 82 -16.95 -6.89 0.69
C PHE A 82 -17.41 -8.00 1.65
N GLU A 83 -18.70 -8.32 1.75
CA GLU A 83 -19.30 -9.31 2.69
C GLU A 83 -18.64 -10.71 2.84
N ARG A 84 -17.65 -11.08 2.00
CA ARG A 84 -16.96 -12.37 2.09
C ARG A 84 -15.95 -12.41 3.23
N LYS A 85 -15.87 -13.57 3.92
CA LYS A 85 -15.00 -13.84 5.07
C LYS A 85 -13.48 -13.82 4.78
N SER A 86 -13.03 -13.71 3.53
CA SER A 86 -11.60 -13.80 3.18
C SER A 86 -11.16 -12.78 2.13
N CYS A 87 -10.18 -11.95 2.49
CA CYS A 87 -9.47 -11.01 1.62
C CYS A 87 -8.72 -11.70 0.47
N ALA A 88 -8.33 -12.97 0.63
CA ALA A 88 -7.52 -13.69 -0.35
C ALA A 88 -8.20 -13.86 -1.73
N THR A 89 -9.51 -13.63 -1.81
CA THR A 89 -10.26 -13.72 -3.07
C THR A 89 -10.44 -12.38 -3.78
N VAL A 90 -10.06 -11.27 -3.13
CA VAL A 90 -10.20 -9.93 -3.69
C VAL A 90 -9.01 -9.64 -4.59
N ARG A 91 -9.27 -9.57 -5.90
CA ARG A 91 -8.26 -9.13 -6.86
C ARG A 91 -8.18 -7.60 -6.85
N THR A 92 -6.96 -7.11 -6.68
CA THR A 92 -6.59 -5.70 -6.75
C THR A 92 -5.67 -5.47 -7.94
N THR A 93 -5.71 -4.29 -8.55
CA THR A 93 -4.80 -3.94 -9.65
C THR A 93 -4.33 -2.51 -9.45
N ILE A 94 -3.03 -2.28 -9.51
CA ILE A 94 -2.48 -0.92 -9.43
C ILE A 94 -2.92 -0.14 -10.68
N VAL A 95 -3.63 0.97 -10.48
CA VAL A 95 -4.10 1.86 -11.57
C VAL A 95 -3.44 3.24 -11.56
N ALA A 96 -2.90 3.65 -10.41
CA ALA A 96 -2.06 4.84 -10.30
C ALA A 96 -1.05 4.65 -9.16
N ALA A 97 0.15 5.20 -9.30
CA ALA A 97 1.14 5.18 -8.25
C ALA A 97 2.07 6.40 -8.36
N THR A 98 2.28 7.09 -7.26
CA THR A 98 3.15 8.26 -7.16
C THR A 98 4.08 8.13 -5.97
N ALA A 99 5.31 8.61 -6.07
CA ALA A 99 6.22 8.74 -4.94
C ALA A 99 7.16 9.92 -5.16
N THR A 100 7.76 10.39 -4.07
CA THR A 100 8.91 11.29 -4.11
C THR A 100 10.18 10.44 -4.01
N ILE A 101 10.96 10.36 -5.08
CA ILE A 101 12.23 9.62 -5.14
C ILE A 101 13.38 10.62 -5.13
N ASN A 102 14.22 10.59 -4.09
CA ASN A 102 15.33 11.53 -3.90
C ASN A 102 14.91 13.00 -4.10
N GLY A 103 13.78 13.38 -3.48
CA GLY A 103 13.24 14.74 -3.55
C GLY A 103 12.52 15.11 -4.84
N LYS A 104 12.34 14.18 -5.79
CA LYS A 104 11.59 14.41 -7.04
C LYS A 104 10.30 13.61 -7.09
N ASP A 105 9.21 14.26 -7.45
CA ASP A 105 7.93 13.56 -7.65
C ASP A 105 7.96 12.74 -8.94
N VAL A 106 7.54 11.49 -8.84
CA VAL A 106 7.55 10.50 -9.93
C VAL A 106 6.20 9.81 -10.01
N GLU A 107 5.61 9.81 -11.21
CA GLU A 107 4.51 8.91 -11.56
C GLU A 107 5.06 7.53 -11.94
N LEU A 108 4.94 6.57 -11.03
CA LEU A 108 5.67 5.31 -11.09
C LEU A 108 5.22 4.38 -12.23
N LEU A 109 3.91 4.35 -12.54
CA LEU A 109 3.40 3.54 -13.66
C LEU A 109 3.87 4.07 -15.01
N LYS A 110 3.78 5.39 -15.22
CA LYS A 110 4.26 6.04 -16.46
C LYS A 110 5.76 5.86 -16.64
N ALA A 111 6.51 5.86 -15.54
CA ALA A 111 7.95 5.65 -15.54
C ALA A 111 8.38 4.17 -15.65
N GLY A 112 7.45 3.21 -15.60
CA GLY A 112 7.78 1.78 -15.54
C GLY A 112 8.57 1.38 -14.29
N ALA A 113 8.41 2.13 -13.19
CA ALA A 113 9.20 2.02 -11.97
C ALA A 113 8.51 1.25 -10.84
N ILE A 114 7.34 0.67 -11.11
CA ILE A 114 6.58 -0.16 -10.16
C ILE A 114 6.06 -1.42 -10.84
N GLU A 115 6.09 -2.51 -10.10
CA GLU A 115 5.57 -3.82 -10.51
C GLU A 115 4.71 -4.38 -9.36
N GLN A 116 3.55 -4.94 -9.69
CA GLN A 116 2.71 -5.65 -8.72
C GLN A 116 3.03 -7.14 -8.75
N LYS A 117 3.41 -7.70 -7.60
CA LYS A 117 3.66 -9.14 -7.40
C LYS A 117 2.62 -9.74 -6.46
N TRP A 118 2.28 -11.01 -6.69
CA TRP A 118 1.32 -11.81 -5.94
C TRP A 118 2.01 -12.94 -5.21
#